data_AF-A0A0L8VA68-F1
#
_entry.id   AF-A0A0L8VA68-F1
#
_cell.length_a   1.000
_cell.length_b   1.000
_cell.length_c   1.000
_cell.angle_alpha   90.00
_cell.angle_beta   90.00
_cell.angle_gamma   90.00
#
_symmetry.space_group_name_H-M   'P 1'
#
loop_
_entity.id
_entity.type
_entity.pdbx_description
1 polymer ?
#
loop_
_entity_poly.entity_id
_entity_poly.type
_entity_poly.pdbx_seq_one_letter_code
_entity_poly.pdbx_strand_id
1 'polypeptide(L)'
;MLPFLILSGALYFIIQDGNFQTYNRAFITASITIAIFAINFSFLQLQNNKYKQLQNKISGQQLTFSIITLFVSLAPLITLAINETYVPTVSFIAIPILAYSSILLWQISYDTINPIFLINRNNKERKLKRFLRRFDKANQEKQLFLKKYDSTIPTETPMHDFGSSKFATISVKNDPFFRIRNICILSLENGDISVFIQAIESFFELIEKYLDYELKEKKDSRFKLYQHIENNLSSIFNKAIGTNEKTDFQNKLIETATIFFKKSSEKFLQTHELVRNLLGSQFKFSMKIVENGNISGAMIFTSTCRYLVQNGIINPPPKKENDFFMVHLPFLSGYIKELGSKAVVVNDSDFLYRCLEELGYLGCTGVKNNDVSTGKLALQYIVQLGRESRAKKMKCFWTHCALEPWEHAHERIWWLLSWVATLDESTHRHWLDIFETGYSRILGFKVELSSEEKDGKVGFRIKETNEKYVEGFSSDGYTKNVDYSDFNEIKELKLW
;
A
#
# COMPACT_ATOMS: atom_id res chain seq x y z
N MET A 1 11.72 -29.49 -27.80
CA MET A 1 12.81 -30.48 -27.93
C MET A 1 12.41 -31.67 -28.80
N LEU A 2 11.34 -32.43 -28.48
CA LEU A 2 10.91 -33.62 -29.23
C LEU A 2 10.81 -33.43 -30.77
N PRO A 3 10.16 -32.39 -31.33
CA PRO A 3 10.10 -32.20 -32.79
C PRO A 3 11.47 -31.93 -33.43
N PHE A 4 12.40 -31.28 -32.72
CA PHE A 4 13.76 -31.04 -33.21
C PHE A 4 14.63 -32.29 -33.16
N LEU A 5 14.39 -33.18 -32.18
CA LEU A 5 15.03 -34.50 -32.13
C LEU A 5 14.51 -35.43 -33.24
N ILE A 6 13.20 -35.40 -33.51
CA ILE A 6 12.59 -36.13 -34.63
C ILE A 6 13.15 -35.61 -35.96
N LEU A 7 13.26 -34.28 -36.12
CA LEU A 7 13.88 -33.67 -37.30
C LEU A 7 15.35 -34.08 -37.44
N SER A 8 16.11 -34.10 -36.35
CA SER A 8 17.50 -34.57 -36.36
C SER A 8 17.62 -36.03 -36.78
N GLY A 9 16.72 -36.90 -36.29
CA GLY A 9 16.65 -38.30 -36.68
C GLY A 9 16.24 -38.49 -38.14
N ALA A 10 15.27 -37.72 -38.63
CA ALA A 10 14.84 -37.76 -40.03
C ALA A 10 15.95 -37.28 -40.98
N LEU A 11 16.65 -36.19 -40.62
CA LEU A 11 17.80 -35.69 -41.37
C LEU A 11 18.95 -36.69 -41.38
N TYR A 12 19.16 -37.42 -40.27
CA TYR A 12 20.17 -38.47 -40.19
C TYR A 12 19.98 -39.58 -41.25
N PHE A 13 18.75 -40.02 -41.49
CA PHE A 13 18.46 -41.03 -42.52
C PHE A 13 18.69 -40.53 -43.94
N ILE A 14 18.48 -39.24 -44.21
CA ILE A 14 18.72 -38.62 -45.53
C ILE A 14 20.23 -38.52 -45.85
N ILE A 15 21.09 -38.47 -44.82
CA ILE A 15 22.55 -38.33 -44.99
C ILE A 15 23.22 -39.61 -45.46
N GLN A 16 22.69 -40.78 -45.07
CA GLN A 16 23.33 -42.07 -45.38
C GLN A 16 23.46 -42.32 -46.89
N ASP A 17 22.64 -41.67 -47.71
CA ASP A 17 22.58 -41.85 -49.16
C ASP A 17 23.33 -40.75 -49.96
N GLY A 18 23.95 -39.75 -49.30
CA GLY A 18 24.54 -38.60 -50.00
C GLY A 18 25.99 -38.27 -49.64
N ASN A 19 26.79 -37.89 -50.65
CA ASN A 19 28.15 -37.39 -50.44
C ASN A 19 28.14 -35.88 -50.09
N PHE A 20 28.04 -35.57 -48.79
CA PHE A 20 27.93 -34.20 -48.30
C PHE A 20 29.26 -33.56 -47.86
N GLN A 21 30.40 -34.24 -48.05
CA GLN A 21 31.72 -33.78 -47.57
C GLN A 21 32.14 -32.45 -48.20
N THR A 22 31.75 -32.21 -49.46
CA THR A 22 31.99 -30.95 -50.19
C THR A 22 31.42 -29.72 -49.45
N TYR A 23 30.43 -29.91 -48.58
CA TYR A 23 29.77 -28.85 -47.83
C TYR A 23 30.26 -28.71 -46.38
N ASN A 24 31.31 -29.41 -45.97
CA ASN A 24 31.83 -29.37 -44.58
C ASN A 24 32.05 -27.93 -44.07
N ARG A 25 32.61 -27.04 -44.90
CA ARG A 25 32.78 -25.62 -44.54
C ARG A 25 31.46 -24.93 -44.26
N ALA A 26 30.44 -25.17 -45.09
CA ALA A 26 29.12 -24.57 -44.94
C ALA A 26 28.43 -25.07 -43.67
N PHE A 27 28.51 -26.38 -43.37
CA PHE A 27 27.94 -26.95 -42.15
C PHE A 27 28.56 -26.40 -40.87
N ILE A 28 29.90 -26.35 -40.79
CA ILE A 28 30.60 -25.78 -39.63
C ILE A 28 30.24 -24.29 -39.48
N THR A 29 30.25 -23.54 -40.58
CA THR A 29 29.91 -22.11 -40.57
C THR A 29 28.47 -21.90 -40.10
N ALA A 30 27.53 -22.70 -40.58
CA ALA A 30 26.12 -22.62 -40.17
C ALA A 30 25.96 -22.89 -38.67
N SER A 31 26.56 -23.96 -38.13
CA SER A 31 26.48 -24.28 -36.70
C SER A 31 27.06 -23.16 -35.82
N ILE A 32 28.24 -22.63 -36.15
CA ILE A 32 28.85 -21.52 -35.42
C ILE A 32 28.00 -20.26 -35.52
N THR A 33 27.52 -19.93 -36.72
CA THR A 33 26.72 -18.73 -36.98
C THR A 33 25.41 -18.75 -36.20
N ILE A 34 24.67 -19.87 -36.20
CA ILE A 34 23.43 -20.02 -35.43
C ILE A 34 23.71 -19.77 -33.94
N ALA A 35 24.76 -20.37 -33.39
CA ALA A 35 25.10 -20.20 -31.98
C ALA A 35 25.47 -18.76 -31.62
N ILE A 36 26.32 -18.11 -32.43
CA ILE A 36 26.72 -16.72 -32.19
C ILE A 36 25.50 -15.80 -32.23
N PHE A 37 24.63 -15.93 -33.24
CA PHE A 37 23.42 -15.12 -33.32
C PHE A 37 22.43 -15.42 -32.18
N ALA A 38 22.25 -16.69 -31.81
CA ALA A 38 21.40 -17.09 -30.69
C ALA A 38 21.84 -16.41 -29.39
N ILE A 39 23.13 -16.49 -29.09
CA ILE A 39 23.72 -15.90 -27.89
C ILE A 39 23.63 -14.37 -27.96
N ASN A 40 24.05 -13.75 -29.06
CA ASN A 40 24.03 -12.30 -29.22
C ASN A 40 22.62 -11.72 -29.14
N PHE A 41 21.63 -12.29 -29.82
CA PHE A 41 20.25 -11.81 -29.76
C PHE A 41 19.63 -11.97 -28.38
N SER A 42 19.98 -13.04 -27.65
CA SER A 42 19.54 -13.23 -26.28
C SER A 42 20.07 -12.11 -25.35
N PHE A 43 21.35 -11.75 -25.46
CA PHE A 43 21.92 -10.63 -24.70
C PHE A 43 21.41 -9.27 -25.16
N LEU A 44 21.20 -9.09 -26.46
CA LEU A 44 20.63 -7.86 -27.02
C LEU A 44 19.22 -7.62 -26.49
N GLN A 45 18.41 -8.68 -26.37
CA GLN A 45 17.08 -8.60 -25.76
C GLN A 45 17.15 -8.12 -24.30
N LEU A 46 18.15 -8.56 -23.52
CA LEU A 46 18.37 -8.08 -22.15
C LEU A 46 18.76 -6.59 -22.14
N GLN A 47 19.66 -6.17 -23.03
CA GLN A 47 20.17 -4.80 -23.09
C GLN A 47 19.12 -3.77 -23.52
N ASN A 48 18.25 -4.15 -24.46
CA ASN A 48 17.23 -3.28 -25.03
C ASN A 48 15.92 -3.26 -24.23
N ASN A 49 15.77 -4.08 -23.19
CA ASN A 49 14.56 -4.12 -22.40
C ASN A 49 14.48 -2.96 -21.38
N LYS A 50 13.31 -2.30 -21.32
CA LYS A 50 13.01 -1.21 -20.37
C LYS A 50 13.14 -1.64 -18.90
N TYR A 51 13.03 -2.95 -18.63
CA TYR A 51 13.12 -3.55 -17.29
C TYR A 51 14.48 -4.22 -17.02
N LYS A 52 15.53 -3.94 -17.79
CA LYS A 52 16.87 -4.54 -17.58
C LYS A 52 17.41 -4.37 -16.16
N GLN A 53 17.01 -3.29 -15.47
CA GLN A 53 17.40 -3.03 -14.08
C GLN A 53 16.85 -4.05 -13.07
N LEU A 54 15.83 -4.85 -13.43
CA LEU A 54 15.39 -5.99 -12.61
C LEU A 54 16.46 -7.08 -12.50
N GLN A 55 17.44 -7.07 -13.41
CA GLN A 55 18.51 -8.03 -13.46
C GLN A 55 19.85 -7.36 -13.12
N ASN A 56 20.30 -7.52 -11.87
CA ASN A 56 21.60 -7.00 -11.44
C ASN A 56 22.78 -7.84 -11.95
N LYS A 57 22.54 -9.07 -12.44
CA LYS A 57 23.56 -10.02 -12.93
C LYS A 57 22.97 -10.94 -13.99
N ILE A 58 23.78 -11.36 -14.96
CA ILE A 58 23.41 -12.40 -15.93
C ILE A 58 22.92 -13.64 -15.16
N SER A 59 21.79 -14.19 -15.59
CA SER A 59 21.21 -15.35 -14.91
C SER A 59 22.12 -16.55 -15.11
N GLY A 60 22.30 -17.37 -14.07
CA GLY A 60 23.12 -18.59 -14.19
C GLY A 60 22.59 -19.51 -15.29
N GLN A 61 21.26 -19.55 -15.49
CA GLN A 61 20.63 -20.29 -16.57
C GLN A 61 21.05 -19.76 -17.95
N GLN A 62 20.99 -18.44 -18.17
CA GLN A 62 21.43 -17.83 -19.43
C GLN A 62 22.89 -18.17 -19.74
N LEU A 63 23.76 -18.08 -18.74
CA LEU A 63 25.18 -18.40 -18.88
C LEU A 63 25.38 -19.88 -19.21
N THR A 64 24.74 -20.79 -18.47
CA THR A 64 24.85 -22.23 -18.69
C THR A 64 24.36 -22.63 -20.08
N PHE A 65 23.20 -22.13 -20.51
CA PHE A 65 22.68 -22.44 -21.84
C PHE A 65 23.53 -21.82 -22.95
N SER A 66 24.08 -20.61 -22.77
CA SER A 66 24.98 -20.00 -23.75
C SER A 66 26.25 -20.83 -23.93
N ILE A 67 26.83 -21.33 -22.83
CA ILE A 67 28.00 -22.21 -22.84
C ILE A 67 27.68 -23.53 -23.55
N ILE A 68 26.53 -24.15 -23.24
CA ILE A 68 26.09 -25.39 -23.90
C ILE A 68 25.91 -25.17 -25.41
N THR A 69 25.25 -24.07 -25.81
CA THR A 69 25.06 -23.72 -27.22
C THR A 69 26.39 -23.54 -27.96
N LEU A 70 27.38 -22.92 -27.30
CA LEU A 70 28.73 -22.79 -27.87
C LEU A 70 29.44 -24.15 -28.00
N PHE A 71 29.34 -25.02 -26.99
CA PHE A 71 29.95 -26.36 -27.09
C PHE A 71 29.32 -27.20 -28.20
N VAL A 72 27.99 -27.16 -28.36
CA VAL A 72 27.30 -27.88 -29.43
C VAL A 72 27.70 -27.36 -30.81
N SER A 73 27.92 -26.06 -30.98
CA SER A 73 28.32 -25.49 -32.27
C SER A 73 29.77 -25.80 -32.66
N LEU A 74 30.62 -26.11 -31.70
CA LEU A 74 31.99 -26.55 -31.93
C LEU A 74 32.09 -28.05 -32.26
N ALA A 75 31.04 -28.85 -32.05
CA ALA A 75 31.08 -30.29 -32.30
C ALA A 75 31.44 -30.66 -33.76
N PRO A 76 30.89 -30.02 -34.81
CA PRO A 76 31.33 -30.25 -36.19
C PRO A 76 32.80 -29.90 -36.45
N LEU A 77 33.31 -28.85 -35.80
CA LEU A 77 34.72 -28.43 -35.94
C LEU A 77 35.66 -29.43 -35.26
N ILE A 78 35.31 -29.90 -34.07
CA ILE A 78 36.05 -30.97 -33.38
C ILE A 78 36.03 -32.24 -34.21
N THR A 79 34.89 -32.56 -34.84
CA THR A 79 34.75 -33.72 -35.73
C THR A 79 35.64 -33.60 -36.94
N LEU A 80 35.77 -32.41 -37.55
CA LEU A 80 36.70 -32.17 -38.66
C LEU A 80 38.14 -32.52 -38.30
N ALA A 81 38.58 -32.22 -37.06
CA ALA A 81 39.92 -32.53 -36.59
C ALA A 81 40.16 -34.04 -36.35
N ILE A 82 39.10 -34.82 -36.13
CA ILE A 82 39.17 -36.27 -35.91
C ILE A 82 39.02 -37.01 -37.25
N ASN A 83 37.94 -36.73 -37.98
CA ASN A 83 37.63 -37.32 -39.27
C ASN A 83 36.57 -36.49 -40.03
N GLU A 84 36.94 -35.99 -41.20
CA GLU A 84 36.09 -35.12 -42.02
C GLU A 84 34.81 -35.77 -42.56
N THR A 85 34.75 -37.10 -42.62
CA THR A 85 33.59 -37.82 -43.18
C THR A 85 32.36 -37.74 -42.28
N TYR A 86 32.54 -37.54 -40.97
CA TYR A 86 31.44 -37.45 -39.99
C TYR A 86 30.91 -36.03 -39.78
N VAL A 87 31.56 -35.01 -40.36
CA VAL A 87 31.17 -33.61 -40.19
C VAL A 87 29.71 -33.35 -40.60
N PRO A 88 29.19 -33.84 -41.75
CA PRO A 88 27.78 -33.66 -42.11
C PRO A 88 26.85 -34.29 -41.06
N THR A 89 27.10 -35.55 -40.68
CA THR A 89 26.30 -36.28 -39.69
C THR A 89 26.17 -35.54 -38.37
N VAL A 90 27.30 -35.08 -37.81
CA VAL A 90 27.31 -34.30 -36.56
C VAL A 90 26.60 -32.96 -36.75
N SER A 91 26.76 -32.30 -37.89
CA SER A 91 26.14 -31.00 -38.17
C SER A 91 24.62 -31.10 -38.32
N PHE A 92 24.08 -32.13 -38.95
CA PHE A 92 22.64 -32.35 -39.07
C PHE A 92 21.97 -32.68 -37.74
N ILE A 93 22.71 -33.20 -36.76
CA ILE A 93 22.25 -33.34 -35.37
C ILE A 93 22.39 -32.00 -34.63
N ALA A 94 23.51 -31.31 -34.79
CA ALA A 94 23.81 -30.07 -34.09
C ALA A 94 22.89 -28.92 -34.51
N ILE A 95 22.61 -28.74 -35.80
CA ILE A 95 21.84 -27.60 -36.33
C ILE A 95 20.42 -27.52 -35.72
N PRO A 96 19.60 -28.58 -35.69
CA PRO A 96 18.28 -28.54 -35.03
C PRO A 96 18.38 -28.27 -33.53
N ILE A 97 19.39 -28.82 -32.84
CA ILE A 97 19.63 -28.57 -31.41
C ILE A 97 19.99 -27.10 -31.17
N LEU A 98 20.82 -26.51 -32.03
CA LEU A 98 21.21 -25.11 -31.97
C LEU A 98 20.02 -24.20 -32.27
N ALA A 99 19.20 -24.51 -33.27
CA ALA A 99 17.97 -23.77 -33.57
C ALA A 99 17.00 -23.79 -32.37
N TYR A 100 16.82 -24.95 -31.72
CA TYR A 100 16.04 -25.02 -30.48
C TYR A 100 16.68 -24.23 -29.34
N SER A 101 18.01 -24.27 -29.23
CA SER A 101 18.75 -23.49 -28.23
C SER A 101 18.57 -21.99 -28.42
N SER A 102 18.46 -21.50 -29.66
CA SER A 102 18.12 -20.10 -29.95
C SER A 102 16.78 -19.69 -29.36
N ILE A 103 15.74 -20.52 -29.55
CA ILE A 103 14.41 -20.28 -28.98
C ILE A 103 14.47 -20.32 -27.45
N LEU A 104 15.19 -21.28 -26.89
CA LEU A 104 15.33 -21.45 -25.45
C LEU A 104 16.07 -20.27 -24.79
N LEU A 105 17.19 -19.82 -25.38
CA LEU A 105 17.95 -18.66 -24.90
C LEU A 105 17.14 -17.37 -24.98
N TRP A 106 16.34 -17.20 -26.03
CA TRP A 106 15.40 -16.10 -26.15
C TRP A 106 14.33 -16.15 -25.04
N GLN A 107 13.72 -17.32 -24.82
CA GLN A 107 12.71 -17.50 -23.77
C GLN A 107 13.29 -17.26 -22.37
N ILE A 108 14.49 -17.77 -22.07
CA ILE A 108 15.16 -17.54 -20.78
C ILE A 108 15.43 -16.04 -20.60
N SER A 109 15.92 -15.36 -21.63
CA SER A 109 16.17 -13.92 -21.58
C SER A 109 14.88 -13.15 -21.30
N TYR A 110 13.81 -13.48 -22.03
CA TYR A 110 12.48 -12.91 -21.82
C TYR A 110 11.96 -13.13 -20.40
N ASP A 111 11.96 -14.37 -19.90
CA ASP A 111 11.45 -14.73 -18.57
C ASP A 111 12.25 -14.08 -17.44
N THR A 112 13.53 -13.76 -17.66
CA THR A 112 14.38 -13.11 -16.64
C THR A 112 14.12 -11.62 -16.45
N ILE A 113 13.55 -10.96 -17.46
CA ILE A 113 13.31 -9.51 -17.47
C ILE A 113 11.83 -9.15 -17.56
N ASN A 114 10.95 -10.10 -17.93
CA ASN A 114 9.53 -9.88 -18.03
C ASN A 114 8.94 -9.61 -16.63
N PRO A 115 8.38 -8.41 -16.38
CA PRO A 115 7.87 -8.06 -15.06
C PRO A 115 6.69 -8.95 -14.63
N ILE A 116 5.77 -9.27 -15.53
CA ILE A 116 4.58 -10.10 -15.24
C ILE A 116 5.00 -11.53 -14.86
N PHE A 117 5.96 -12.10 -15.59
CA PHE A 117 6.50 -13.42 -15.23
C PHE A 117 7.16 -13.40 -13.85
N LEU A 118 7.93 -12.34 -13.54
CA LEU A 118 8.59 -12.17 -12.25
C LEU A 118 7.59 -11.97 -11.11
N ILE A 119 6.52 -11.20 -11.31
CA ILE A 119 5.40 -11.02 -10.38
C ILE A 119 4.82 -12.41 -10.03
N ASN A 120 4.36 -13.15 -11.05
CA ASN A 120 3.75 -14.47 -10.90
C ASN A 120 4.69 -15.48 -10.21
N ARG A 121 6.00 -15.37 -10.46
CA ARG A 121 7.01 -16.23 -9.84
C ARG A 121 7.22 -15.91 -8.35
N ASN A 122 7.18 -14.64 -7.95
CA ASN A 122 7.42 -14.21 -6.58
C ASN A 122 6.19 -14.33 -5.68
N ASN A 123 4.99 -14.26 -6.26
CA ASN A 123 3.72 -14.34 -5.54
C ASN A 123 3.30 -15.78 -5.15
N LYS A 124 4.15 -16.79 -5.42
CA LYS A 124 3.86 -18.19 -5.06
C LYS A 124 4.00 -18.40 -3.55
N GLU A 125 3.05 -19.09 -2.92
CA GLU A 125 3.04 -19.38 -1.46
C GLU A 125 4.36 -20.03 -0.98
N ARG A 126 4.92 -20.97 -1.75
CA ARG A 126 6.22 -21.60 -1.47
C ARG A 126 7.37 -20.60 -1.34
N LYS A 127 7.31 -19.47 -2.04
CA LYS A 127 8.31 -18.40 -1.99
C LYS A 127 8.15 -17.58 -0.72
N LEU A 128 6.91 -17.22 -0.38
CA LEU A 128 6.58 -16.55 0.87
C LEU A 128 7.04 -17.38 2.08
N LYS A 129 6.61 -18.65 2.20
CA LYS A 129 7.04 -19.54 3.30
C LYS A 129 8.56 -19.67 3.41
N ARG A 130 9.26 -19.78 2.28
CA ARG A 130 10.73 -19.84 2.25
C ARG A 130 11.37 -18.52 2.70
N PHE A 131 10.80 -17.38 2.30
CA PHE A 131 11.25 -16.07 2.73
C PHE A 131 11.05 -15.89 4.24
N LEU A 132 9.86 -16.17 4.76
CA LEU A 132 9.55 -16.04 6.19
C LEU A 132 10.52 -16.85 7.07
N ARG A 133 10.74 -18.13 6.73
CA ARG A 133 11.74 -18.97 7.45
C ARG A 133 13.16 -18.38 7.44
N ARG A 134 13.57 -17.79 6.32
CA ARG A 134 14.90 -17.17 6.19
C ARG A 134 14.96 -15.84 6.94
N PHE A 135 13.88 -15.07 6.93
CA PHE A 135 13.75 -13.81 7.65
C PHE A 135 13.82 -14.05 9.16
N ASP A 136 13.13 -15.06 9.68
CA ASP A 136 13.19 -15.45 11.08
C ASP A 136 14.60 -15.84 11.50
N LYS A 137 15.25 -16.71 10.71
CA LYS A 137 16.64 -17.12 10.97
C LYS A 137 17.59 -15.91 10.96
N ALA A 138 17.48 -15.04 9.97
CA ALA A 138 18.30 -13.83 9.89
C ALA A 138 18.03 -12.86 11.06
N ASN A 139 16.77 -12.76 11.52
CA ASN A 139 16.43 -11.99 12.71
C ASN A 139 17.12 -12.54 13.96
N GLN A 140 17.03 -13.86 14.18
CA GLN A 140 17.65 -14.54 15.32
C GLN A 140 19.16 -14.36 15.32
N GLU A 141 19.81 -14.57 14.16
CA GLU A 141 21.25 -14.33 13.99
C GLU A 141 21.62 -12.88 14.30
N LYS A 142 20.82 -11.92 13.84
CA LYS A 142 21.06 -10.49 14.10
C LYS A 142 20.82 -10.12 15.57
N GLN A 143 19.81 -10.69 16.22
CA GLN A 143 19.55 -10.50 17.66
C GLN A 143 20.69 -11.07 18.50
N LEU A 144 21.17 -12.28 18.19
CA LEU A 144 22.33 -12.88 18.84
C LEU A 144 23.59 -12.06 18.63
N PHE A 145 23.79 -11.51 17.43
CA PHE A 145 24.88 -10.59 17.16
C PHE A 145 24.78 -9.34 18.03
N LEU A 146 23.63 -8.66 18.06
CA LEU A 146 23.46 -7.41 18.81
C LEU A 146 23.56 -7.60 20.33
N LYS A 147 23.05 -8.72 20.87
CA LYS A 147 23.22 -9.07 22.28
C LYS A 147 24.69 -9.16 22.72
N LYS A 148 25.62 -9.43 21.80
CA LYS A 148 27.07 -9.43 22.11
C LYS A 148 27.64 -8.02 22.29
N TYR A 149 26.92 -6.99 21.84
CA TYR A 149 27.35 -5.60 21.84
C TYR A 149 26.43 -4.67 22.65
N ASP A 150 25.36 -5.20 23.27
CA ASP A 150 24.57 -4.41 24.21
C ASP A 150 25.43 -4.08 25.44
N SER A 151 25.56 -2.79 25.73
CA SER A 151 26.30 -2.28 26.88
C SER A 151 25.70 -2.82 28.18
N THR A 152 26.56 -3.39 29.02
CA THR A 152 26.22 -4.16 30.24
C THR A 152 25.70 -3.32 31.42
N ILE A 153 25.14 -2.14 31.20
CA ILE A 153 24.61 -1.28 32.27
C ILE A 153 23.09 -1.12 32.10
N PRO A 154 22.28 -2.03 32.67
CA PRO A 154 20.81 -2.02 32.58
C PRO A 154 20.15 -0.75 33.15
N THR A 155 20.89 0.05 33.92
CA THR A 155 20.39 1.22 34.66
C THR A 155 20.45 2.53 33.87
N GLU A 156 21.12 2.57 32.71
CA GLU A 156 21.30 3.79 31.92
C GLU A 156 20.45 3.83 30.63
N THR A 157 19.81 2.74 30.25
CA THR A 157 18.91 2.71 29.10
C THR A 157 17.55 3.30 29.52
N PRO A 158 17.11 4.42 28.93
CA PRO A 158 15.78 4.97 29.22
C PRO A 158 14.69 3.90 29.04
N MET A 159 13.62 3.91 29.85
CA MET A 159 12.48 2.98 29.68
C MET A 159 11.83 3.06 28.28
N HIS A 160 12.08 4.13 27.53
CA HIS A 160 11.60 4.34 26.15
C HIS A 160 12.69 4.14 25.10
N ASP A 161 13.93 3.86 25.49
CA ASP A 161 14.96 3.41 24.58
C ASP A 161 14.72 1.93 24.30
N PHE A 162 14.11 1.67 23.16
CA PHE A 162 13.79 0.31 22.73
C PHE A 162 15.03 -0.49 22.27
N GLY A 163 16.24 0.07 22.45
CA GLY A 163 17.51 -0.56 22.18
C GLY A 163 17.85 -0.65 20.69
N SER A 164 19.15 -0.83 20.41
CA SER A 164 19.70 -1.00 19.06
C SER A 164 19.07 -2.19 18.29
N SER A 165 18.51 -3.16 19.01
CA SER A 165 17.91 -4.38 18.47
C SER A 165 16.58 -4.19 17.74
N LYS A 166 15.80 -3.15 18.08
CA LYS A 166 14.51 -2.85 17.44
C LYS A 166 14.67 -2.19 16.07
N PHE A 167 15.76 -1.45 15.85
CA PHE A 167 16.04 -0.73 14.60
C PHE A 167 16.94 -1.50 13.61
N ALA A 168 17.30 -2.74 13.93
CA ALA A 168 18.15 -3.54 13.07
C ALA A 168 17.43 -3.98 11.79
N THR A 169 17.87 -3.46 10.64
CA THR A 169 17.38 -3.86 9.33
C THR A 169 17.77 -5.30 9.02
N ILE A 170 16.80 -6.12 8.62
CA ILE A 170 17.02 -7.51 8.20
C ILE A 170 17.01 -7.56 6.68
N SER A 171 18.07 -8.08 6.09
CA SER A 171 18.18 -8.31 4.64
C SER A 171 18.16 -9.81 4.34
N VAL A 172 17.28 -10.23 3.44
CA VAL A 172 17.14 -11.64 3.04
C VAL A 172 17.25 -11.75 1.52
N LYS A 173 18.08 -12.69 1.05
CA LYS A 173 18.17 -12.98 -0.38
C LYS A 173 16.84 -13.55 -0.91
N ASN A 174 16.44 -13.06 -2.09
CA ASN A 174 15.20 -13.44 -2.78
C ASN A 174 13.92 -13.08 -2.02
N ASP A 175 13.95 -11.93 -1.35
CA ASP A 175 12.78 -11.29 -0.77
C ASP A 175 11.71 -10.98 -1.86
N PRO A 176 10.50 -11.55 -1.73
CA PRO A 176 9.40 -11.30 -2.67
C PRO A 176 8.83 -9.88 -2.58
N PHE A 177 8.80 -9.25 -1.40
CA PHE A 177 8.30 -7.87 -1.23
C PHE A 177 9.22 -6.89 -1.94
N PHE A 178 10.54 -6.99 -1.69
CA PHE A 178 11.53 -6.15 -2.37
C PHE A 178 11.51 -6.31 -3.89
N ARG A 179 11.34 -7.54 -4.38
CA ARG A 179 11.28 -7.79 -5.84
C ARG A 179 10.05 -7.16 -6.48
N ILE A 180 8.88 -7.32 -5.89
CA ILE A 180 7.64 -6.72 -6.41
C ILE A 180 7.72 -5.18 -6.30
N ARG A 181 8.22 -4.63 -5.18
CA ARG A 181 8.50 -3.19 -5.05
C ARG A 181 9.34 -2.65 -6.21
N ASN A 182 10.44 -3.33 -6.56
CA ASN A 182 11.30 -2.86 -7.65
C ASN A 182 10.58 -2.89 -9.00
N ILE A 183 9.69 -3.86 -9.23
CA ILE A 183 8.85 -3.88 -10.44
C ILE A 183 7.91 -2.68 -10.45
N CYS A 184 7.25 -2.36 -9.33
CA CYS A 184 6.41 -1.16 -9.22
C CYS A 184 7.19 0.14 -9.49
N ILE A 185 8.38 0.27 -8.92
CA ILE A 185 9.23 1.46 -9.11
C ILE A 185 9.66 1.60 -10.56
N LEU A 186 10.07 0.50 -11.21
CA LEU A 186 10.50 0.55 -12.61
C LEU A 186 9.34 0.75 -13.58
N SER A 187 8.15 0.21 -13.30
CA SER A 187 6.98 0.47 -14.14
C SER A 187 6.52 1.92 -14.00
N LEU A 188 6.61 2.51 -12.80
CA LEU A 188 6.44 3.96 -12.60
C LEU A 188 7.43 4.74 -13.46
N GLU A 189 8.72 4.45 -13.40
CA GLU A 189 9.76 5.15 -14.18
C GLU A 189 9.53 5.03 -15.68
N ASN A 190 9.17 3.83 -16.14
CA ASN A 190 8.91 3.54 -17.56
C ASN A 190 7.54 4.02 -18.08
N GLY A 191 6.65 4.52 -17.21
CA GLY A 191 5.30 4.94 -17.59
C GLY A 191 4.37 3.79 -17.97
N ASP A 192 4.61 2.58 -17.46
CA ASP A 192 3.83 1.38 -17.75
C ASP A 192 2.77 1.13 -16.67
N ILE A 193 1.59 1.73 -16.86
CA ILE A 193 0.50 1.68 -15.87
C ILE A 193 -0.09 0.27 -15.70
N SER A 194 -0.12 -0.54 -16.78
CA SER A 194 -0.67 -1.89 -16.72
C SER A 194 0.20 -2.81 -15.86
N VAL A 195 1.52 -2.76 -16.06
CA VAL A 195 2.47 -3.52 -15.22
C VAL A 195 2.46 -2.99 -13.80
N PHE A 196 2.36 -1.68 -13.60
CA PHE A 196 2.27 -1.08 -12.27
C PHE A 196 1.07 -1.60 -11.48
N ILE A 197 -0.13 -1.58 -12.06
CA ILE A 197 -1.34 -2.07 -11.40
C ILE A 197 -1.17 -3.53 -10.99
N GLN A 198 -0.75 -4.40 -11.92
CA GLN A 198 -0.54 -5.83 -11.64
C GLN A 198 0.50 -6.06 -10.53
N ALA A 199 1.56 -5.24 -10.50
CA ALA A 199 2.59 -5.34 -9.48
C ALA A 199 2.07 -4.93 -8.09
N ILE A 200 1.29 -3.85 -7.99
CA ILE A 200 0.70 -3.40 -6.73
C ILE A 200 -0.37 -4.38 -6.24
N GLU A 201 -1.23 -4.88 -7.11
CA GLU A 201 -2.21 -5.92 -6.76
C GLU A 201 -1.51 -7.15 -6.18
N SER A 202 -0.43 -7.60 -6.84
CA SER A 202 0.36 -8.73 -6.35
C SER A 202 1.12 -8.43 -5.05
N PHE A 203 1.50 -7.16 -4.81
CA PHE A 203 2.10 -6.75 -3.54
C PHE A 203 1.09 -6.91 -2.40
N PHE A 204 -0.15 -6.44 -2.59
CA PHE A 204 -1.21 -6.59 -1.59
C PHE A 204 -1.67 -8.04 -1.44
N GLU A 205 -1.75 -8.83 -2.52
CA GLU A 205 -2.04 -10.28 -2.43
C GLU A 205 -0.97 -11.02 -1.60
N LEU A 206 0.30 -10.60 -1.70
CA LEU A 206 1.37 -11.17 -0.89
C LEU A 206 1.20 -10.82 0.60
N ILE A 207 0.69 -9.62 0.91
CA ILE A 207 0.34 -9.21 2.28
C ILE A 207 -0.85 -10.02 2.79
N GLU A 208 -1.90 -10.23 1.98
CA GLU A 208 -3.05 -11.08 2.35
C GLU A 208 -2.58 -12.51 2.70
N LYS A 209 -1.74 -13.12 1.85
CA LYS A 209 -1.16 -14.44 2.12
C LYS A 209 -0.32 -14.47 3.39
N TYR A 210 0.38 -13.38 3.70
CA TYR A 210 1.14 -13.26 4.93
C TYR A 210 0.22 -13.18 6.15
N LEU A 211 -0.79 -12.32 6.13
CA LEU A 211 -1.76 -12.20 7.22
C LEU A 211 -2.46 -13.54 7.48
N ASP A 212 -2.89 -14.25 6.43
CA ASP A 212 -3.51 -15.58 6.55
C ASP A 212 -2.56 -16.64 7.14
N TYR A 213 -1.24 -16.49 6.95
CA TYR A 213 -0.23 -17.37 7.55
C TYR A 213 0.06 -16.98 9.01
N GLU A 214 0.17 -15.69 9.31
CA GLU A 214 0.43 -15.16 10.64
C GLU A 214 -0.68 -15.50 11.63
N LEU A 215 -1.94 -15.42 11.20
CA LEU A 215 -3.09 -15.82 12.01
C LEU A 215 -3.01 -17.30 12.46
N LYS A 216 -2.21 -18.13 11.76
CA LYS A 216 -2.00 -19.55 12.07
C LYS A 216 -0.72 -19.82 12.85
N GLU A 217 0.33 -19.02 12.65
CA GLU A 217 1.64 -19.21 13.29
C GLU A 217 2.15 -17.90 13.93
N LYS A 218 2.02 -17.79 15.26
CA LYS A 218 2.62 -16.66 16.01
C LYS A 218 4.14 -16.80 16.04
N LYS A 219 4.85 -15.75 15.59
CA LYS A 219 6.33 -15.69 15.62
C LYS A 219 6.85 -14.46 16.36
N ASP A 220 8.08 -14.55 16.83
CA ASP A 220 8.76 -13.46 17.55
C ASP A 220 9.26 -12.33 16.62
N SER A 221 9.33 -12.57 15.32
CA SER A 221 9.85 -11.65 14.30
C SER A 221 8.82 -10.67 13.73
N ARG A 222 7.55 -10.76 14.17
CA ARG A 222 6.39 -10.06 13.57
C ARG A 222 6.60 -8.56 13.41
N PHE A 223 7.01 -7.87 14.48
CA PHE A 223 7.22 -6.42 14.44
C PHE A 223 8.21 -5.97 13.35
N LYS A 224 9.35 -6.66 13.22
CA LYS A 224 10.36 -6.32 12.21
C LYS A 224 9.90 -6.66 10.80
N LEU A 225 9.11 -7.72 10.66
CA LEU A 225 8.53 -8.08 9.38
C LEU A 225 7.46 -7.06 8.95
N TYR A 226 6.62 -6.58 9.88
CA TYR A 226 5.68 -5.49 9.59
C TYR A 226 6.41 -4.25 9.12
N GLN A 227 7.44 -3.81 9.85
CA GLN A 227 8.25 -2.67 9.46
C GLN A 227 8.91 -2.88 8.09
N HIS A 228 9.36 -4.10 7.79
CA HIS A 228 9.93 -4.43 6.49
C HIS A 228 8.89 -4.31 5.36
N ILE A 229 7.68 -4.82 5.54
CA ILE A 229 6.59 -4.70 4.56
C ILE A 229 6.18 -3.23 4.39
N GLU A 230 6.02 -2.50 5.49
CA GLU A 230 5.69 -1.08 5.52
C GLU A 230 6.74 -0.23 4.79
N ASN A 231 8.04 -0.48 5.04
CA ASN A 231 9.13 0.23 4.37
C ASN A 231 9.12 -0.01 2.85
N ASN A 232 8.80 -1.24 2.42
CA ASN A 232 8.68 -1.54 0.99
C ASN A 232 7.50 -0.79 0.36
N LEU A 233 6.33 -0.77 1.00
CA LEU A 233 5.16 -0.03 0.51
C LEU A 233 5.40 1.48 0.52
N SER A 234 5.92 2.03 1.63
CA SER A 234 6.28 3.44 1.78
C SER A 234 7.25 3.90 0.70
N SER A 235 8.19 3.03 0.30
CA SER A 235 9.07 3.34 -0.82
C SER A 235 8.36 3.42 -2.16
N ILE A 236 7.28 2.66 -2.38
CA ILE A 236 6.48 2.78 -3.60
C ILE A 236 5.71 4.10 -3.58
N PHE A 237 5.08 4.44 -2.44
CA PHE A 237 4.43 5.73 -2.21
C PHE A 237 5.37 6.91 -2.47
N ASN A 238 6.55 6.91 -1.85
CA ASN A 238 7.54 7.98 -2.02
C ASN A 238 7.96 8.15 -3.49
N LYS A 239 8.10 7.05 -4.23
CA LYS A 239 8.44 7.12 -5.65
C LYS A 239 7.29 7.69 -6.49
N ALA A 240 6.04 7.35 -6.17
CA ALA A 240 4.85 7.85 -6.85
C ALA A 240 4.58 9.35 -6.57
N ILE A 241 4.99 9.88 -5.41
CA ILE A 241 4.92 11.32 -5.09
C ILE A 241 5.85 12.12 -6.02
N GLY A 242 7.08 11.65 -6.24
CA GLY A 242 8.12 12.36 -7.00
C GLY A 242 7.84 12.53 -8.50
N THR A 243 6.71 12.04 -9.00
CA THR A 243 6.29 12.08 -10.40
C THR A 243 5.00 12.89 -10.53
N ASN A 244 5.09 14.21 -10.40
CA ASN A 244 3.93 15.13 -10.42
C ASN A 244 3.06 15.02 -11.69
N GLU A 245 3.62 14.54 -12.81
CA GLU A 245 2.89 14.32 -14.07
C GLU A 245 2.14 12.97 -14.14
N LYS A 246 2.05 12.22 -13.04
CA LYS A 246 1.50 10.84 -13.02
C LYS A 246 0.37 10.67 -12.00
N THR A 247 -0.60 11.59 -12.00
CA THR A 247 -1.83 11.52 -11.19
C THR A 247 -2.55 10.17 -11.36
N ASP A 248 -2.59 9.61 -12.57
CA ASP A 248 -3.18 8.30 -12.83
C ASP A 248 -2.52 7.17 -12.01
N PHE A 249 -1.20 7.17 -11.90
CA PHE A 249 -0.49 6.15 -11.10
C PHE A 249 -0.77 6.32 -9.61
N GLN A 250 -0.83 7.56 -9.12
CA GLN A 250 -1.16 7.86 -7.74
C GLN A 250 -2.57 7.39 -7.41
N ASN A 251 -3.53 7.70 -8.27
CA ASN A 251 -4.93 7.30 -8.10
C ASN A 251 -5.07 5.78 -8.16
N LYS A 252 -4.45 5.10 -9.12
CA LYS A 252 -4.47 3.64 -9.20
C LYS A 252 -3.83 2.98 -7.98
N LEU A 253 -2.74 3.53 -7.46
CA LEU A 253 -2.11 3.03 -6.24
C LEU A 253 -3.06 3.11 -5.03
N ILE A 254 -3.76 4.24 -4.87
CA ILE A 254 -4.74 4.45 -3.81
C ILE A 254 -5.93 3.51 -3.99
N GLU A 255 -6.48 3.41 -5.20
CA GLU A 255 -7.61 2.53 -5.52
C GLU A 255 -7.29 1.07 -5.19
N THR A 256 -6.14 0.57 -5.62
CA THR A 256 -5.72 -0.81 -5.34
C THR A 256 -5.53 -1.04 -3.84
N ALA A 257 -4.94 -0.08 -3.12
CA ALA A 257 -4.79 -0.16 -1.67
C ALA A 257 -6.13 -0.10 -0.93
N THR A 258 -7.08 0.72 -1.42
CA THR A 258 -8.45 0.79 -0.92
C THR A 258 -9.15 -0.56 -1.06
N ILE A 259 -9.01 -1.25 -2.19
CA ILE A 259 -9.60 -2.59 -2.38
C ILE A 259 -9.03 -3.56 -1.33
N PHE A 260 -7.71 -3.55 -1.11
CA PHE A 260 -7.07 -4.38 -0.07
C PHE A 260 -7.61 -4.07 1.34
N PHE A 261 -7.77 -2.80 1.70
CA PHE A 261 -8.28 -2.45 3.03
C PHE A 261 -9.74 -2.82 3.22
N LYS A 262 -10.58 -2.65 2.19
CA LYS A 262 -11.99 -3.09 2.24
C LYS A 262 -12.07 -4.60 2.47
N LYS A 263 -11.32 -5.41 1.70
CA LYS A 263 -11.23 -6.87 1.92
C LYS A 263 -10.70 -7.23 3.31
N SER A 264 -9.71 -6.48 3.81
CA SER A 264 -9.18 -6.67 5.16
C SER A 264 -10.24 -6.42 6.23
N SER A 265 -11.16 -5.47 5.99
CA SER A 265 -12.25 -5.17 6.93
C SER A 265 -13.34 -6.25 6.98
N GLU A 266 -13.54 -7.01 5.89
CA GLU A 266 -14.42 -8.19 5.89
C GLU A 266 -13.90 -9.29 6.83
N LYS A 267 -12.58 -9.27 7.13
CA LYS A 267 -11.92 -10.14 8.11
C LYS A 267 -11.65 -9.45 9.46
N PHE A 268 -12.23 -8.26 9.70
CA PHE A 268 -12.03 -7.44 10.91
C PHE A 268 -10.58 -7.00 11.18
N LEU A 269 -9.74 -6.91 10.13
CA LEU A 269 -8.30 -6.62 10.26
C LEU A 269 -7.96 -5.12 10.20
N GLN A 270 -8.92 -4.20 10.11
CA GLN A 270 -8.65 -2.76 9.98
C GLN A 270 -7.94 -2.15 11.20
N THR A 271 -8.03 -2.78 12.38
CA THR A 271 -7.29 -2.40 13.59
C THR A 271 -6.04 -3.26 13.83
N HIS A 272 -5.79 -4.27 12.97
CA HIS A 272 -4.59 -5.09 13.02
C HIS A 272 -3.34 -4.23 12.80
N GLU A 273 -2.29 -4.47 13.59
CA GLU A 273 -1.10 -3.60 13.63
C GLU A 273 -0.48 -3.39 12.23
N LEU A 274 -0.28 -4.45 11.45
CA LEU A 274 0.25 -4.32 10.09
C LEU A 274 -0.67 -3.46 9.21
N VAL A 275 -1.97 -3.75 9.19
CA VAL A 275 -2.94 -3.03 8.34
C VAL A 275 -3.00 -1.56 8.75
N ARG A 276 -2.98 -1.27 10.05
CA ARG A 276 -2.90 0.08 10.60
C ARG A 276 -1.65 0.82 10.16
N ASN A 277 -0.48 0.17 10.15
CA ASN A 277 0.76 0.78 9.69
C ASN A 277 0.72 1.09 8.18
N LEU A 278 0.13 0.20 7.37
CA LEU A 278 -0.08 0.44 5.94
C LEU A 278 -1.07 1.59 5.71
N LEU A 279 -2.17 1.65 6.47
CA LEU A 279 -3.11 2.79 6.47
C LEU A 279 -2.42 4.10 6.82
N GLY A 280 -1.54 4.09 7.83
CA GLY A 280 -0.71 5.24 8.19
C GLY A 280 0.27 5.65 7.07
N SER A 281 0.82 4.68 6.35
CA SER A 281 1.67 4.94 5.18
C SER A 281 0.87 5.56 4.03
N GLN A 282 -0.34 5.07 3.76
CA GLN A 282 -1.23 5.64 2.76
C GLN A 282 -1.73 7.03 3.16
N PHE A 283 -2.02 7.27 4.44
CA PHE A 283 -2.37 8.60 4.94
C PHE A 283 -1.25 9.62 4.66
N LYS A 284 0.01 9.27 5.00
CA LYS A 284 1.17 10.13 4.70
C LYS A 284 1.30 10.40 3.19
N PHE A 285 1.06 9.39 2.36
CA PHE A 285 1.03 9.54 0.91
C PHE A 285 -0.10 10.49 0.47
N SER A 286 -1.32 10.31 0.96
CA SER A 286 -2.49 11.16 0.67
C SER A 286 -2.25 12.61 1.09
N MET A 287 -1.61 12.87 2.22
CA MET A 287 -1.23 14.23 2.64
C MET A 287 -0.28 14.89 1.62
N LYS A 288 0.67 14.12 1.08
CA LYS A 288 1.65 14.61 0.10
C LYS A 288 1.06 14.85 -1.29
N ILE A 289 0.13 14.02 -1.75
CA ILE A 289 -0.51 14.26 -3.05
C ILE A 289 -1.47 15.46 -3.00
N VAL A 290 -2.08 15.77 -1.85
CA VAL A 290 -2.84 17.02 -1.64
C VAL A 290 -1.92 18.24 -1.78
N GLU A 291 -0.72 18.20 -1.19
CA GLU A 291 0.29 19.27 -1.38
C GLU A 291 0.66 19.48 -2.85
N ASN A 292 0.63 18.41 -3.64
CA ASN A 292 0.95 18.42 -5.07
C ASN A 292 -0.29 18.66 -5.96
N GLY A 293 -1.46 18.97 -5.39
CA GLY A 293 -2.68 19.31 -6.13
C GLY A 293 -3.56 18.13 -6.59
N ASN A 294 -3.24 16.89 -6.23
CA ASN A 294 -4.08 15.72 -6.53
C ASN A 294 -5.09 15.46 -5.41
N ILE A 295 -6.20 16.20 -5.46
CA ILE A 295 -7.31 16.10 -4.49
C ILE A 295 -8.12 14.82 -4.68
N SER A 296 -8.36 14.41 -5.93
CA SER A 296 -9.18 13.24 -6.24
C SER A 296 -8.65 11.96 -5.59
N GLY A 297 -7.32 11.76 -5.62
CA GLY A 297 -6.69 10.64 -4.92
C GLY A 297 -6.89 10.69 -3.40
N ALA A 298 -6.79 11.86 -2.80
CA ALA A 298 -7.00 12.03 -1.36
C ALA A 298 -8.45 11.78 -0.93
N MET A 299 -9.43 12.18 -1.75
CA MET A 299 -10.84 11.87 -1.53
C MET A 299 -11.12 10.37 -1.49
N ILE A 300 -10.49 9.58 -2.35
CA ILE A 300 -10.65 8.10 -2.32
C ILE A 300 -10.22 7.55 -0.96
N PHE A 301 -9.14 8.10 -0.38
CA PHE A 301 -8.65 7.67 0.93
C PHE A 301 -9.57 8.12 2.08
N THR A 302 -10.14 9.33 2.06
CA THR A 302 -11.11 9.76 3.08
C THR A 302 -12.36 8.89 3.06
N SER A 303 -12.90 8.59 1.87
CA SER A 303 -14.02 7.66 1.72
C SER A 303 -13.68 6.23 2.17
N THR A 304 -12.43 5.82 1.99
CA THR A 304 -11.93 4.52 2.50
C THR A 304 -11.94 4.51 4.03
N CYS A 305 -11.40 5.55 4.67
CA CYS A 305 -11.42 5.68 6.13
C CYS A 305 -12.84 5.66 6.69
N ARG A 306 -13.78 6.40 6.07
CA ARG A 306 -15.19 6.34 6.45
C ARG A 306 -15.72 4.91 6.36
N TYR A 307 -15.55 4.28 5.20
CA TYR A 307 -16.06 2.93 4.96
C TYR A 307 -15.56 1.93 6.01
N LEU A 308 -14.27 1.95 6.35
CA LEU A 308 -13.66 1.01 7.30
C LEU A 308 -14.24 1.17 8.71
N VAL A 309 -14.43 2.40 9.17
CA VAL A 309 -15.05 2.70 10.47
C VAL A 309 -16.52 2.29 10.44
N GLN A 310 -17.27 2.74 9.44
CA GLN A 310 -18.68 2.41 9.31
C GLN A 310 -18.93 0.89 9.27
N ASN A 311 -18.12 0.14 8.51
CA ASN A 311 -18.22 -1.31 8.47
C ASN A 311 -17.90 -1.94 9.84
N GLY A 312 -16.90 -1.42 10.57
CA GLY A 312 -16.56 -1.92 11.90
C GLY A 312 -17.66 -1.68 12.96
N ILE A 313 -18.40 -0.57 12.85
CA ILE A 313 -19.54 -0.28 13.74
C ILE A 313 -20.74 -1.17 13.41
N ILE A 314 -21.08 -1.29 12.12
CA ILE A 314 -22.27 -2.03 11.67
C ILE A 314 -22.04 -3.54 11.81
N ASN A 315 -20.82 -4.00 11.55
CA ASN A 315 -20.43 -5.41 11.59
C ASN A 315 -19.19 -5.57 12.51
N PRO A 316 -19.36 -5.47 13.83
CA PRO A 316 -18.25 -5.64 14.76
C PRO A 316 -17.77 -7.10 14.82
N PRO A 317 -16.50 -7.34 15.21
CA PRO A 317 -15.99 -8.70 15.41
C PRO A 317 -16.70 -9.40 16.59
N PRO A 318 -16.58 -10.73 16.72
CA PRO A 318 -17.14 -11.47 17.85
C PRO A 318 -16.71 -10.90 19.21
N LYS A 319 -17.61 -10.96 20.22
CA LYS A 319 -17.49 -10.30 21.54
C LYS A 319 -16.10 -10.37 22.21
N LYS A 320 -15.33 -11.45 22.05
CA LYS A 320 -14.02 -11.62 22.69
C LYS A 320 -12.94 -10.65 22.17
N GLU A 321 -13.09 -10.12 20.96
CA GLU A 321 -12.13 -9.23 20.31
C GLU A 321 -12.68 -7.80 20.14
N ASN A 322 -13.92 -7.57 20.56
CA ASN A 322 -14.69 -6.37 20.25
C ASN A 322 -14.17 -5.11 20.98
N ASP A 323 -13.80 -5.21 22.25
CA ASP A 323 -13.44 -4.03 23.05
C ASP A 323 -12.18 -3.33 22.51
N PHE A 324 -11.13 -4.10 22.21
CA PHE A 324 -9.90 -3.57 21.61
C PHE A 324 -10.16 -2.99 20.22
N PHE A 325 -10.98 -3.70 19.43
CA PHE A 325 -11.35 -3.27 18.09
C PHE A 325 -12.07 -1.92 18.13
N MET A 326 -13.10 -1.78 18.97
CA MET A 326 -13.91 -0.56 19.08
C MET A 326 -13.15 0.62 19.68
N VAL A 327 -12.21 0.39 20.60
CA VAL A 327 -11.34 1.43 21.14
C VAL A 327 -10.40 1.99 20.06
N HIS A 328 -9.90 1.13 19.19
CA HIS A 328 -8.95 1.55 18.17
C HIS A 328 -9.60 2.08 16.90
N LEU A 329 -10.75 1.56 16.49
CA LEU A 329 -11.44 1.91 15.24
C LEU A 329 -11.55 3.42 14.95
N PRO A 330 -11.86 4.29 15.92
CA PRO A 330 -12.06 5.72 15.67
C PRO A 330 -10.81 6.46 15.18
N PHE A 331 -9.60 5.89 15.29
CA PHE A 331 -8.37 6.56 14.83
C PHE A 331 -8.43 7.01 13.36
N LEU A 332 -9.16 6.28 12.51
CA LEU A 332 -9.32 6.58 11.09
C LEU A 332 -10.11 7.86 10.82
N SER A 333 -11.01 8.25 11.73
CA SER A 333 -11.69 9.55 11.63
C SER A 333 -10.69 10.70 11.79
N GLY A 334 -9.62 10.48 12.55
CA GLY A 334 -8.52 11.44 12.70
C GLY A 334 -7.76 11.67 11.38
N TYR A 335 -7.61 10.65 10.53
CA TYR A 335 -7.01 10.84 9.21
C TYR A 335 -7.85 11.72 8.29
N ILE A 336 -9.18 11.61 8.36
CA ILE A 336 -10.09 12.49 7.62
C ILE A 336 -9.96 13.93 8.12
N LYS A 337 -9.90 14.13 9.44
CA LYS A 337 -9.64 15.43 10.06
C LYS A 337 -8.35 16.04 9.54
N GLU A 338 -7.23 15.32 9.62
CA GLU A 338 -5.93 15.86 9.24
C GLU A 338 -5.86 16.21 7.74
N LEU A 339 -6.52 15.43 6.88
CA LEU A 339 -6.68 15.77 5.46
C LEU A 339 -7.57 17.00 5.25
N GLY A 340 -8.64 17.15 6.03
CA GLY A 340 -9.46 18.36 6.06
C GLY A 340 -8.68 19.60 6.50
N SER A 341 -7.87 19.49 7.56
CA SER A 341 -6.98 20.56 8.01
C SER A 341 -5.97 20.90 6.92
N LYS A 342 -5.49 19.89 6.17
CA LYS A 342 -4.63 20.12 5.02
C LYS A 342 -5.35 20.86 3.89
N ALA A 343 -6.61 20.53 3.61
CA ALA A 343 -7.47 21.24 2.67
C ALA A 343 -7.61 22.72 3.05
N VAL A 344 -7.80 23.02 4.33
CA VAL A 344 -7.78 24.40 4.86
C VAL A 344 -6.44 25.05 4.53
N VAL A 345 -5.31 24.41 4.83
CA VAL A 345 -3.96 24.95 4.56
C VAL A 345 -3.74 25.27 3.09
N VAL A 346 -4.14 24.40 2.16
CA VAL A 346 -4.01 24.64 0.71
C VAL A 346 -5.14 25.49 0.12
N ASN A 347 -6.09 25.93 0.95
CA ASN A 347 -7.26 26.74 0.57
C ASN A 347 -8.18 26.06 -0.45
N ASP A 348 -8.36 24.74 -0.32
CA ASP A 348 -9.27 23.94 -1.15
C ASP A 348 -10.59 23.70 -0.40
N SER A 349 -11.61 24.50 -0.71
CA SER A 349 -12.90 24.43 -0.02
C SER A 349 -13.80 23.30 -0.50
N ASP A 350 -13.62 22.75 -1.71
CA ASP A 350 -14.33 21.54 -2.15
C ASP A 350 -13.83 20.34 -1.37
N PHE A 351 -12.51 20.14 -1.31
CA PHE A 351 -11.95 19.01 -0.57
C PHE A 351 -12.27 19.07 0.92
N LEU A 352 -12.24 20.26 1.52
CA LEU A 352 -12.70 20.47 2.89
C LEU A 352 -14.16 20.05 3.07
N TYR A 353 -15.06 20.48 2.17
CA TYR A 353 -16.47 20.11 2.20
C TYR A 353 -16.65 18.58 2.14
N ARG A 354 -15.88 17.89 1.30
CA ARG A 354 -15.87 16.42 1.23
C ARG A 354 -15.40 15.78 2.53
N CYS A 355 -14.39 16.34 3.19
CA CYS A 355 -13.93 15.86 4.49
C CYS A 355 -15.04 16.01 5.56
N LEU A 356 -15.74 17.15 5.57
CA LEU A 356 -16.90 17.40 6.45
C LEU A 356 -18.05 16.44 6.17
N GLU A 357 -18.30 16.09 4.90
CA GLU A 357 -19.30 15.11 4.48
C GLU A 357 -18.95 13.71 5.00
N GLU A 358 -17.72 13.24 4.79
CA GLU A 358 -17.27 11.92 5.27
C GLU A 358 -17.32 11.81 6.81
N LEU A 359 -16.89 12.86 7.53
CA LEU A 359 -17.03 12.93 8.99
C LEU A 359 -18.50 12.98 9.41
N GLY A 360 -19.33 13.72 8.67
CA GLY A 360 -20.78 13.79 8.91
C GLY A 360 -21.44 12.41 8.84
N TYR A 361 -21.13 11.63 7.81
CA TYR A 361 -21.62 10.25 7.68
C TYR A 361 -21.12 9.35 8.81
N LEU A 362 -19.86 9.49 9.24
CA LEU A 362 -19.34 8.76 10.40
C LEU A 362 -20.04 9.13 11.69
N GLY A 363 -20.24 10.41 11.93
CA GLY A 363 -20.96 10.92 13.09
C GLY A 363 -22.37 10.38 13.16
N CYS A 364 -23.13 10.46 12.06
CA CYS A 364 -24.47 9.88 11.96
C CYS A 364 -24.46 8.36 12.23
N THR A 365 -23.45 7.64 11.73
CA THR A 365 -23.29 6.19 11.97
C THR A 365 -23.03 5.92 13.45
N GLY A 366 -22.16 6.71 14.09
CA GLY A 366 -21.86 6.61 15.52
C GLY A 366 -23.10 6.84 16.37
N VAL A 367 -23.85 7.93 16.12
CA VAL A 367 -25.10 8.22 16.85
C VAL A 367 -26.11 7.10 16.68
N LYS A 368 -26.44 6.69 15.44
CA LYS A 368 -27.44 5.63 15.16
C LYS A 368 -27.17 4.30 15.86
N ASN A 369 -25.90 3.94 16.03
CA ASN A 369 -25.50 2.67 16.65
C ASN A 369 -25.10 2.85 18.12
N ASN A 370 -25.31 4.04 18.68
CA ASN A 370 -24.87 4.44 20.02
C ASN A 370 -23.36 4.19 20.28
N ASP A 371 -22.53 4.26 19.22
CA ASP A 371 -21.08 4.29 19.36
C ASP A 371 -20.65 5.72 19.66
N VAL A 372 -20.66 6.02 20.95
CA VAL A 372 -20.28 7.33 21.51
C VAL A 372 -18.86 7.70 21.11
N SER A 373 -17.93 6.75 21.06
CA SER A 373 -16.52 7.03 20.77
C SER A 373 -16.35 7.58 19.35
N THR A 374 -16.94 6.91 18.36
CA THR A 374 -16.88 7.37 16.97
C THR A 374 -17.67 8.66 16.77
N GLY A 375 -18.92 8.73 17.26
CA GLY A 375 -19.76 9.90 17.02
C GLY A 375 -19.22 11.17 17.67
N LYS A 376 -18.68 11.06 18.89
CA LYS A 376 -18.01 12.16 19.59
C LYS A 376 -16.77 12.66 18.83
N LEU A 377 -15.91 11.76 18.37
CA LEU A 377 -14.70 12.16 17.62
C LEU A 377 -15.05 12.79 16.27
N ALA A 378 -16.02 12.24 15.55
CA ALA A 378 -16.50 12.83 14.31
C ALA A 378 -17.05 14.25 14.54
N LEU A 379 -17.86 14.46 15.59
CA LEU A 379 -18.36 15.77 15.97
C LEU A 379 -17.20 16.74 16.30
N GLN A 380 -16.24 16.29 17.11
CA GLN A 380 -15.06 17.09 17.46
C GLN A 380 -14.32 17.58 16.21
N TYR A 381 -14.10 16.68 15.26
CA TYR A 381 -13.37 16.98 14.03
C TYR A 381 -14.16 17.88 13.09
N ILE A 382 -15.48 17.72 12.97
CA ILE A 382 -16.35 18.65 12.22
C ILE A 382 -16.23 20.07 12.80
N VAL A 383 -16.35 20.19 14.13
CA VAL A 383 -16.21 21.48 14.83
C VAL A 383 -14.85 22.09 14.56
N GLN A 384 -13.77 21.31 14.70
CA GLN A 384 -12.42 21.79 14.50
C GLN A 384 -12.17 22.27 13.06
N LEU A 385 -12.59 21.49 12.06
CA LEU A 385 -12.48 21.90 10.65
C LEU A 385 -13.31 23.15 10.34
N GLY A 386 -14.52 23.25 10.93
CA GLY A 386 -15.33 24.46 10.86
C GLY A 386 -14.59 25.68 11.39
N ARG A 387 -14.00 25.58 12.59
CA ARG A 387 -13.21 26.65 13.21
C ARG A 387 -11.99 27.04 12.36
N GLU A 388 -11.21 26.07 11.90
CA GLU A 388 -10.05 26.30 11.05
C GLU A 388 -10.42 27.04 9.76
N SER A 389 -11.54 26.64 9.13
CA SER A 389 -12.03 27.29 7.91
C SER A 389 -12.53 28.73 8.14
N ARG A 390 -13.14 28.99 9.31
CA ARG A 390 -13.59 30.33 9.71
C ARG A 390 -12.42 31.26 10.02
N ALA A 391 -11.44 30.78 10.79
CA ALA A 391 -10.22 31.52 11.09
C ALA A 391 -9.50 31.92 9.79
N LYS A 392 -9.51 31.04 8.79
CA LYS A 392 -8.95 31.30 7.46
C LYS A 392 -9.88 32.10 6.52
N LYS A 393 -11.12 32.40 6.94
CA LYS A 393 -12.14 33.12 6.14
C LYS A 393 -12.38 32.48 4.77
N MET A 394 -12.38 31.14 4.72
CA MET A 394 -12.59 30.41 3.48
C MET A 394 -14.01 30.64 2.93
N LYS A 395 -14.14 30.68 1.61
CA LYS A 395 -15.44 30.73 0.92
C LYS A 395 -15.80 29.34 0.39
N CYS A 396 -17.10 29.07 0.29
CA CYS A 396 -17.56 27.84 -0.33
C CYS A 396 -17.13 27.78 -1.80
N PHE A 397 -16.75 26.58 -2.24
CA PHE A 397 -16.33 26.34 -3.62
C PHE A 397 -17.51 26.47 -4.60
N TRP A 398 -18.73 26.24 -4.12
CA TRP A 398 -19.93 26.35 -4.94
C TRP A 398 -20.39 27.80 -5.00
N THR A 399 -20.28 28.42 -6.17
CA THR A 399 -20.56 29.84 -6.41
C THR A 399 -21.99 30.27 -6.12
N HIS A 400 -22.95 29.33 -6.06
CA HIS A 400 -24.34 29.60 -5.74
C HIS A 400 -24.69 29.31 -4.28
N CYS A 401 -23.75 28.78 -3.50
CA CYS A 401 -23.96 28.54 -2.09
C CYS A 401 -23.74 29.85 -1.31
N ALA A 402 -24.74 30.25 -0.52
CA ALA A 402 -24.63 31.40 0.37
C ALA A 402 -23.79 31.11 1.62
N LEU A 403 -23.58 29.83 1.94
CA LEU A 403 -22.93 29.40 3.16
C LEU A 403 -21.39 29.38 3.01
N GLU A 404 -20.70 29.66 4.10
CA GLU A 404 -19.28 29.44 4.27
C GLU A 404 -19.00 28.00 4.77
N PRO A 405 -17.77 27.47 4.59
CA PRO A 405 -17.44 26.11 5.02
C PRO A 405 -17.69 25.82 6.50
N TRP A 406 -17.54 26.82 7.39
CA TRP A 406 -17.84 26.65 8.80
C TRP A 406 -19.36 26.54 9.08
N GLU A 407 -20.19 27.17 8.25
CA GLU A 407 -21.65 27.05 8.34
C GLU A 407 -22.09 25.67 7.84
N HIS A 408 -21.44 25.13 6.80
CA HIS A 408 -21.63 23.73 6.43
C HIS A 408 -21.24 22.75 7.55
N ALA A 409 -20.15 23.02 8.27
CA ALA A 409 -19.81 22.24 9.46
C ALA A 409 -20.94 22.31 10.51
N HIS A 410 -21.50 23.50 10.76
CA HIS A 410 -22.65 23.67 11.65
C HIS A 410 -23.90 22.90 11.17
N GLU A 411 -24.22 22.91 9.86
CA GLU A 411 -25.29 22.08 9.29
C GLU A 411 -25.05 20.59 9.52
N ARG A 412 -23.81 20.11 9.41
CA ARG A 412 -23.48 18.71 9.69
C ARG A 412 -23.74 18.35 11.15
N ILE A 413 -23.39 19.23 12.10
CA ILE A 413 -23.70 19.01 13.52
C ILE A 413 -25.21 18.83 13.73
N TRP A 414 -26.03 19.64 13.06
CA TRP A 414 -27.49 19.49 13.09
C TRP A 414 -27.97 18.15 12.53
N TRP A 415 -27.41 17.71 11.40
CA TRP A 415 -27.75 16.40 10.83
C TRP A 415 -27.42 15.25 11.76
N LEU A 416 -26.28 15.32 12.45
CA LEU A 416 -25.89 14.35 13.47
C LEU A 416 -26.88 14.36 14.65
N LEU A 417 -27.22 15.54 15.18
CA LEU A 417 -28.16 15.71 16.29
C LEU A 417 -29.54 15.13 15.95
N SER A 418 -30.00 15.28 14.70
CA SER A 418 -31.31 14.75 14.27
C SER A 418 -31.47 13.24 14.48
N TRP A 419 -30.36 12.47 14.53
CA TRP A 419 -30.38 11.04 14.80
C TRP A 419 -30.44 10.69 16.30
N VAL A 420 -30.20 11.65 17.19
CA VAL A 420 -30.35 11.40 18.63
C VAL A 420 -31.79 11.00 18.94
N ALA A 421 -32.77 11.57 18.24
CA ALA A 421 -34.19 11.26 18.40
C ALA A 421 -34.55 9.78 18.13
N THR A 422 -33.67 8.99 17.51
CA THR A 422 -33.88 7.56 17.27
C THR A 422 -33.32 6.66 18.36
N LEU A 423 -32.69 7.24 19.39
CA LEU A 423 -32.05 6.49 20.47
C LEU A 423 -32.99 6.32 21.68
N ASP A 424 -32.59 5.43 22.58
CA ASP A 424 -33.30 5.24 23.83
C ASP A 424 -33.13 6.46 24.73
N GLU A 425 -34.19 6.81 25.47
CA GLU A 425 -34.24 8.00 26.35
C GLU A 425 -33.10 8.03 27.38
N SER A 426 -32.64 6.85 27.82
CA SER A 426 -31.51 6.69 28.75
C SER A 426 -30.18 7.22 28.21
N THR A 427 -30.04 7.34 26.88
CA THR A 427 -28.84 7.82 26.20
C THR A 427 -28.99 9.22 25.61
N HIS A 428 -30.22 9.72 25.49
CA HIS A 428 -30.52 11.05 24.95
C HIS A 428 -29.75 12.16 25.66
N ARG A 429 -29.82 12.21 27.00
CA ARG A 429 -29.17 13.30 27.75
C ARG A 429 -27.66 13.34 27.51
N HIS A 430 -27.03 12.17 27.48
CA HIS A 430 -25.60 12.06 27.24
C HIS A 430 -25.20 12.61 25.86
N TRP A 431 -25.96 12.27 24.82
CA TRP A 431 -25.73 12.82 23.48
C TRP A 431 -26.00 14.32 23.41
N LEU A 432 -27.06 14.81 24.06
CA LEU A 432 -27.35 16.24 24.13
C LEU A 432 -26.20 17.03 24.75
N ASP A 433 -25.63 16.57 25.86
CA ASP A 433 -24.48 17.23 26.50
C ASP A 433 -23.25 17.30 25.55
N ILE A 434 -23.04 16.23 24.76
CA ILE A 434 -21.98 16.18 23.73
C ILE A 434 -22.26 17.20 22.62
N PHE A 435 -23.49 17.31 22.13
CA PHE A 435 -23.87 18.28 21.09
C PHE A 435 -23.88 19.72 21.61
N GLU A 436 -24.32 19.99 22.84
CA GLU A 436 -24.24 21.31 23.49
C GLU A 436 -22.81 21.83 23.44
N THR A 437 -21.86 20.95 23.79
CA THR A 437 -20.43 21.27 23.74
C THR A 437 -19.96 21.51 22.31
N GLY A 438 -20.35 20.65 21.35
CA GLY A 438 -20.01 20.83 19.93
C GLY A 438 -20.53 22.14 19.34
N TYR A 439 -21.80 22.48 19.60
CA TYR A 439 -22.41 23.75 19.20
C TYR A 439 -21.73 24.94 19.87
N SER A 440 -21.45 24.85 21.17
CA SER A 440 -20.82 25.96 21.89
C SER A 440 -19.42 26.26 21.36
N ARG A 441 -18.64 25.21 21.05
CA ARG A 441 -17.31 25.34 20.44
C ARG A 441 -17.34 25.91 19.03
N ILE A 442 -18.32 25.53 18.20
CA ILE A 442 -18.40 26.05 16.83
C ILE A 442 -18.95 27.48 16.83
N LEU A 443 -19.96 27.83 17.64
CA LEU A 443 -20.53 29.18 17.64
C LEU A 443 -19.68 30.18 18.44
N GLY A 444 -18.92 29.69 19.43
CA GLY A 444 -18.09 30.50 20.33
C GLY A 444 -18.84 31.00 21.58
N PHE A 445 -20.13 30.69 21.68
CA PHE A 445 -21.01 31.06 22.77
C PHE A 445 -21.68 29.83 23.35
N LYS A 446 -22.06 29.88 24.62
CA LYS A 446 -22.70 28.75 25.29
C LYS A 446 -24.09 28.48 24.69
N VAL A 447 -24.34 27.21 24.41
CA VAL A 447 -25.57 26.69 23.81
C VAL A 447 -26.25 25.72 24.76
N GLU A 448 -27.56 25.90 24.93
CA GLU A 448 -28.44 25.00 25.66
C GLU A 448 -29.29 24.21 24.65
N LEU A 449 -29.31 22.88 24.78
CA LEU A 449 -30.15 21.99 23.96
C LEU A 449 -31.24 21.36 24.81
N SER A 450 -32.48 21.45 24.32
CA SER A 450 -33.62 20.76 24.90
C SER A 450 -34.36 19.96 23.84
N SER A 451 -34.77 18.74 24.18
CA SER A 451 -35.72 17.97 23.38
C SER A 451 -37.12 18.55 23.52
N GLU A 452 -37.81 18.76 22.41
CA GLU A 452 -39.22 19.14 22.35
C GLU A 452 -39.99 18.04 21.62
N GLU A 453 -41.07 17.55 22.20
CA GLU A 453 -41.98 16.64 21.48
C GLU A 453 -43.07 17.46 20.78
N LYS A 454 -43.15 17.34 19.45
CA LYS A 454 -44.23 17.92 18.65
C LYS A 454 -44.80 16.87 17.72
N ASP A 455 -46.12 16.69 17.77
CA ASP A 455 -46.87 15.75 16.93
C ASP A 455 -46.32 14.30 16.98
N GLY A 456 -45.88 13.85 18.16
CA GLY A 456 -45.29 12.53 18.37
C GLY A 456 -43.89 12.35 17.76
N LYS A 457 -43.23 13.44 17.36
CA LYS A 457 -41.83 13.46 16.91
C LYS A 457 -40.98 14.27 17.88
N VAL A 458 -39.84 13.70 18.26
CA VAL A 458 -38.82 14.42 19.04
C VAL A 458 -38.07 15.36 18.11
N GLY A 459 -38.19 16.66 18.38
CA GLY A 459 -37.37 17.73 17.81
C GLY A 459 -36.39 18.29 18.84
N PHE A 460 -35.47 19.13 18.39
CA PHE A 460 -34.49 19.78 19.26
C PHE A 460 -34.57 21.29 19.13
N ARG A 461 -34.68 21.98 20.26
CA ARG A 461 -34.53 23.43 20.34
C ARG A 461 -33.10 23.75 20.73
N ILE A 462 -32.48 24.61 19.93
CA ILE A 462 -31.15 25.17 20.17
C ILE A 462 -31.33 26.59 20.68
N LYS A 463 -30.81 26.89 21.86
CA LYS A 463 -30.82 28.23 22.44
C LYS A 463 -29.39 28.69 22.65
N GLU A 464 -28.95 29.63 21.82
CA GLU A 464 -27.70 30.34 22.02
C GLU A 464 -27.85 31.38 23.13
N THR A 465 -26.86 31.47 23.99
CA THR A 465 -26.78 32.50 25.04
C THR A 465 -25.74 33.55 24.65
N ASN A 466 -25.76 34.72 25.27
CA ASN A 466 -24.71 35.73 25.06
C ASN A 466 -23.43 35.45 25.89
N GLU A 467 -23.37 34.31 26.58
CA GLU A 467 -22.23 33.93 27.42
C GLU A 467 -21.13 33.33 26.53
N LYS A 468 -19.92 33.89 26.60
CA LYS A 468 -18.75 33.36 25.89
C LYS A 468 -18.46 31.93 26.33
N TYR A 469 -18.11 31.07 25.39
CA TYR A 469 -17.72 29.70 25.72
C TYR A 469 -16.19 29.57 25.89
N VAL A 470 -15.76 29.33 27.13
CA VAL A 470 -14.34 29.15 27.48
C VAL A 470 -14.19 27.80 28.18
N GLU A 471 -13.28 26.97 27.69
CA GLU A 471 -12.93 25.71 28.35
C GLU A 471 -11.54 25.77 28.95
N GLY A 472 -11.39 25.21 30.15
CA GLY A 472 -10.11 25.10 30.85
C GLY A 472 -9.67 23.66 31.00
N PHE A 473 -8.36 23.43 30.91
CA PHE A 473 -7.71 22.18 31.32
C PHE A 473 -6.74 22.46 32.46
N SER A 474 -6.80 21.67 33.52
CA SER A 474 -5.81 21.67 34.60
C SER A 474 -5.23 20.27 34.81
N SER A 475 -3.91 20.12 34.74
CA SER A 475 -3.20 18.89 35.12
C SER A 475 -1.83 19.26 35.68
N ASP A 476 -1.46 18.65 36.81
CA ASP A 476 -0.13 18.76 37.45
C ASP A 476 0.39 20.20 37.57
N GLY A 477 -0.47 21.14 37.97
CA GLY A 477 -0.12 22.56 38.16
C GLY A 477 -0.10 23.41 36.89
N TYR A 478 -0.39 22.83 35.72
CA TYR A 478 -0.55 23.54 34.46
C TYR A 478 -2.02 23.80 34.17
N THR A 479 -2.43 25.08 34.16
CA THR A 479 -3.77 25.52 33.75
C THR A 479 -3.70 26.21 32.39
N LYS A 480 -4.52 25.77 31.43
CA LYS A 480 -4.67 26.45 30.14
C LYS A 480 -6.13 26.53 29.75
N ASN A 481 -6.55 27.73 29.37
CA ASN A 481 -7.89 27.99 28.86
C ASN A 481 -7.86 28.17 27.33
N VAL A 482 -8.96 27.82 26.68
CA VAL A 482 -9.22 28.08 25.27
C VAL A 482 -10.54 28.85 25.19
N ASP A 483 -10.47 30.09 24.70
CA ASP A 483 -11.64 30.93 24.47
C ASP A 483 -12.16 30.68 23.04
N TYR A 484 -13.29 30.00 22.92
CA TYR A 484 -13.89 29.67 21.62
C TYR A 484 -14.63 30.87 21.00
N SER A 485 -14.84 31.97 21.76
CA SER A 485 -15.37 33.23 21.22
C SER A 485 -14.34 34.02 20.42
N ASP A 486 -13.04 33.72 20.56
CA ASP A 486 -12.00 34.18 19.63
C ASP A 486 -11.95 33.26 18.41
N PHE A 487 -12.52 33.71 17.30
CA PHE A 487 -12.56 32.93 16.06
C PHE A 487 -11.19 32.72 15.40
N ASN A 488 -10.12 33.36 15.89
CA ASN A 488 -8.76 33.08 15.44
C ASN A 488 -8.04 32.03 16.31
N GLU A 489 -8.56 31.72 17.50
CA GLU A 489 -8.05 30.64 18.34
C GLU A 489 -8.42 29.30 17.69
N ILE A 490 -7.42 28.58 17.20
CA ILE A 490 -7.56 27.28 16.51
C ILE A 490 -7.11 26.11 17.38
N LYS A 491 -6.60 26.37 18.60
CA LYS A 491 -6.23 25.30 19.52
C LYS A 491 -7.46 24.46 19.84
N GLU A 492 -7.24 23.15 19.81
CA GLU A 492 -8.25 22.15 20.10
C GLU A 492 -7.96 21.54 21.48
N LEU A 493 -8.95 21.59 22.38
CA LEU A 493 -9.02 20.67 23.51
C LEU A 493 -9.81 19.44 23.06
N LYS A 494 -9.36 18.25 23.43
CA LYS A 494 -10.17 17.04 23.21
C LYS A 494 -11.51 17.23 23.92
N LEU A 495 -12.61 16.86 23.26
CA LEU A 495 -13.83 16.57 24.00
C LEU A 495 -13.45 15.39 24.90
N TRP A 496 -13.40 15.57 26.22
CA TRP A 496 -13.23 14.55 27.28
C TRP A 496 -12.12 13.51 27.06
#